data_AF-A0A0C2RIQ6-F1
#
_entry.id   AF-A0A0C2RIQ6-F1
#
_cell.length_a   1.000
_cell.length_b   1.000
_cell.length_c   1.000
_cell.angle_alpha   90.00
_cell.angle_beta   90.00
_cell.angle_gamma   90.00
#
_symmetry.space_group_name_H-M   'P 1'
#
loop_
_entity.id
_entity.type
_entity.pdbx_description
1 polymer ?
#
loop_
_entity_poly.entity_id
_entity_poly.type
_entity_poly.pdbx_seq_one_letter_code
_entity_poly.pdbx_strand_id
1 'polypeptide(L)' 'MKRFKIVIPIMIIVAILATWILAKDHSAVPLQTRILIIAGGTLLSGIITYFLSQQDGDGVDPKPENK' A
#
# COMPACT_ATOMS: atom_id res chain seq x y z
N MET A 1 -8.04 -7.78 11.95
CA MET A 1 -8.06 -8.28 10.54
C MET A 1 -8.60 -7.26 9.52
N LYS A 2 -9.29 -6.17 9.92
CA LYS A 2 -9.76 -5.12 8.99
C LYS A 2 -8.61 -4.38 8.26
N ARG A 3 -7.50 -4.10 8.94
CA ARG A 3 -6.29 -3.43 8.38
C ARG A 3 -5.73 -4.04 7.09
N PHE A 4 -5.67 -5.37 6.97
CA PHE A 4 -5.18 -6.02 5.75
C PHE A 4 -6.10 -5.80 4.54
N LYS A 5 -7.39 -5.50 4.75
CA LYS A 5 -8.31 -5.18 3.66
C LYS A 5 -7.99 -3.85 2.98
N ILE A 6 -7.27 -2.95 3.64
CA ILE A 6 -6.85 -1.65 3.09
C ILE A 6 -5.41 -1.74 2.56
N VAL A 7 -4.52 -2.40 3.31
CA VAL A 7 -3.10 -2.52 2.94
C VAL A 7 -2.89 -3.32 1.65
N ILE A 8 -3.58 -4.45 1.46
CA ILE A 8 -3.37 -5.32 0.30
C ILE A 8 -3.72 -4.61 -1.03
N PRO A 9 -4.89 -3.95 -1.18
CA PRO A 9 -5.19 -3.20 -2.39
C PRO A 9 -4.17 -2.10 -2.70
N ILE A 10 -3.70 -1.38 -1.68
CA ILE A 10 -2.72 -0.32 -1.86
C ILE A 10 -1.39 -0.88 -2.37
N MET A 11 -0.91 -2.00 -1.82
CA MET A 11 0.31 -2.63 -2.34
C MET A 11 0.19 -3.03 -3.80
N ILE A 12 -0.97 -3.55 -4.22
CA ILE A 12 -1.21 -3.93 -5.62
C ILE A 12 -1.17 -2.70 -6.54
N ILE A 13 -1.85 -1.61 -6.14
CA ILE A 13 -1.86 -0.35 -6.90
C ILE A 13 -0.43 0.18 -7.06
N VAL A 14 0.35 0.20 -5.98
CA VAL A 14 1.73 0.69 -6.00
C VAL A 14 2.62 -0.18 -6.88
N ALA A 15 2.45 -1.51 -6.84
CA ALA A 15 3.19 -2.43 -7.70
C ALA A 15 2.95 -2.15 -9.19
N ILE A 16 1.68 -1.95 -9.56
CA ILE A 16 1.29 -1.63 -10.93
C ILE A 16 1.85 -0.29 -11.35
N LEU A 17 1.70 0.76 -10.53
CA LEU A 17 2.20 2.11 -10.84
C LEU A 17 3.72 2.13 -10.98
N ALA A 18 4.45 1.48 -10.06
CA ALA A 18 5.90 1.40 -10.10
C ALA A 18 6.38 0.68 -11.37
N THR A 19 5.72 -0.42 -11.72
CA THR A 19 6.03 -1.16 -12.96
C THR A 19 5.75 -0.30 -14.19
N TRP A 20 4.64 0.44 -14.20
CA TRP A 20 4.23 1.24 -15.34
C TRP A 20 5.16 2.43 -15.58
N ILE A 21 5.54 3.15 -14.51
CA ILE A 21 6.50 4.25 -14.58
C ILE A 21 7.87 3.75 -15.03
N LEU A 22 8.35 2.64 -14.47
CA LEU A 22 9.66 2.09 -14.85
C LEU A 22 9.69 1.57 -16.28
N ALA A 23 8.60 1.00 -16.76
CA ALA A 23 8.49 0.55 -18.15
C ALA A 23 8.38 1.73 -19.13
N LYS A 24 7.60 2.77 -18.78
CA LYS A 24 7.33 3.90 -19.66
C LYS A 24 8.50 4.88 -19.73
N ASP A 25 8.96 5.36 -18.57
CA ASP A 25 9.86 6.51 -18.51
C ASP A 25 11.32 6.10 -18.23
N HIS A 26 11.55 4.88 -17.73
CA HIS A 26 12.86 4.41 -17.28
C HIS A 26 13.29 3.09 -17.94
N SER A 27 13.05 2.97 -19.24
CA SER A 27 13.44 1.81 -20.05
C SER A 27 14.96 1.52 -20.09
N ALA A 28 15.81 2.49 -19.70
CA ALA A 28 17.26 2.29 -19.57
C ALA A 28 17.68 1.59 -18.27
N VAL A 29 16.80 1.52 -17.26
CA VAL A 29 17.13 0.94 -15.96
C VAL A 29 17.18 -0.59 -16.09
N PRO A 30 18.25 -1.26 -15.60
CA PRO A 30 18.34 -2.72 -15.61
C PRO A 30 17.20 -3.39 -14.85
N LEU A 31 16.76 -4.56 -15.32
CA LEU A 31 15.61 -5.28 -14.77
C LEU A 31 15.76 -5.58 -13.27
N GLN A 32 16.98 -5.90 -12.82
CA GLN A 32 17.31 -6.14 -11.41
C GLN A 32 17.01 -4.91 -10.53
N THR A 33 17.45 -3.73 -10.97
CA THR A 33 17.19 -2.46 -10.29
C THR A 33 15.71 -2.11 -10.30
N ARG A 34 15.00 -2.42 -11.39
CA ARG A 34 13.54 -2.23 -11.47
C ARG A 34 12.79 -3.03 -10.43
N ILE A 35 13.14 -4.31 -10.27
CA ILE A 35 12.54 -5.17 -9.25
C ILE A 35 12.81 -4.60 -7.85
N LEU A 36 14.04 -4.13 -7.58
CA LEU A 36 14.39 -3.56 -6.28
C LEU A 36 13.57 -2.29 -5.97
N ILE A 37 13.37 -1.42 -6.97
CA ILE A 37 12.54 -0.21 -6.82
C ILE A 37 11.07 -0.58 -6.59
N ILE A 38 10.53 -1.52 -7.38
CA ILE A 38 9.15 -1.97 -7.24
C ILE A 38 8.94 -2.60 -5.85
N ALA A 39 9.83 -3.50 -5.43
CA ALA A 39 9.79 -4.17 -4.13
C ALA A 39 9.94 -3.17 -2.97
N GLY A 40 10.90 -2.24 -3.06
CA GLY A 40 11.10 -1.20 -2.06
C GLY A 40 9.90 -0.25 -1.95
N GLY A 41 9.36 0.20 -3.09
CA GLY A 41 8.20 1.09 -3.14
C GLY A 41 6.92 0.44 -2.61
N THR A 42 6.67 -0.83 -2.97
CA THR A 42 5.52 -1.58 -2.45
C THR A 42 5.63 -1.87 -0.96
N LEU A 43 6.80 -2.30 -0.47
CA LEU A 43 7.03 -2.52 0.96
C LEU A 43 6.89 -1.24 1.77
N LEU A 44 7.53 -0.15 1.33
CA LEU A 44 7.48 1.14 2.02
C LEU A 44 6.04 1.66 2.10
N SER A 45 5.31 1.60 0.98
CA SER A 45 3.90 2.01 0.95
C SER A 45 3.04 1.14 1.87
N GLY A 46 3.22 -0.19 1.83
CA GLY A 46 2.51 -1.10 2.73
C GLY A 46 2.74 -0.82 4.20
N ILE A 47 3.98 -0.48 4.59
CA ILE A 47 4.34 -0.10 5.97
C ILE A 47 3.67 1.21 6.36
N ILE A 48 3.72 2.24 5.49
CA ILE A 48 3.08 3.54 5.75
C ILE A 48 1.57 3.36 5.91
N THR A 49 0.93 2.60 5.03
CA THR A 49 -0.51 2.32 5.10
C THR A 49 -0.87 1.53 6.36
N TYR A 50 -0.05 0.57 6.76
CA TYR A 50 -0.27 -0.18 8.01
C TYR A 50 -0.24 0.76 9.22
N PHE A 51 0.71 1.68 9.26
CA PHE A 51 0.83 2.65 10.35
C PHE A 51 -0.31 3.68 10.33
N LEU A 52 -0.68 4.20 9.16
CA LEU A 52 -1.83 5.10 9.01
C LEU A 52 -3.14 4.43 9.42
N SER A 53 -3.40 3.20 8.94
CA SER A 53 -4.61 2.44 9.27
C SER A 53 -4.71 2.06 10.75
N GLN A 54 -3.64 2.20 11.53
CA GLN A 54 -3.66 2.06 12.99
C GLN A 54 -4.42 3.20 13.67
N GLN A 55 -4.37 4.41 13.11
CA GLN A 55 -5.03 5.61 13.68
C GLN A 55 -6.56 5.59 13.45
N ASP A 56 -7.04 4.87 12.44
CA ASP A 56 -8.47 4.74 12.13
C ASP A 56 -9.19 3.69 13.02
N GLY A 57 -8.48 3.09 13.99
CA GLY A 57 -8.94 1.97 14.81
C GLY A 57 -9.88 2.30 15.98
N ASP A 58 -9.94 3.55 16.43
CA ASP A 58 -10.56 3.94 17.71
C ASP A 58 -11.80 4.84 17.57
N GLY A 59 -12.50 4.80 16.43
CA GLY A 59 -13.56 5.78 16.12
C GLY A 59 -14.96 5.24 15.85
N VAL A 60 -15.28 3.98 16.20
CA VAL A 60 -16.67 3.50 16.08
C VAL A 60 -17.30 3.46 17.45
N ASP A 61 -17.80 4.63 17.89
CA ASP A 61 -18.70 4.69 19.04
C ASP A 61 -19.83 3.68 18.80
N PRO A 62 -20.04 2.70 19.70
CA PRO A 62 -21.13 1.77 19.55
C PRO A 62 -22.44 2.56 19.58
N LYS A 63 -23.25 2.40 18.52
CA LYS A 63 -24.61 2.97 18.45
C LYS A 63 -25.36 2.56 19.72
N PRO A 64 -25.88 3.50 20.54
CA PRO A 64 -26.54 3.15 21.79
C PRO A 64 -27.75 2.27 21.47
N GLU A 65 -27.73 1.06 22.02
CA GLU A 65 -28.83 0.11 21.95
C GLU A 65 -29.94 0.63 22.87
N ASN A 66 -30.99 1.17 22.25
CA ASN A 66 -32.15 1.70 22.97
C ASN A 66 -32.96 0.48 23.48
N LYS A 67 -32.97 0.26 24.79
CA LYS A 67 -33.87 -0.68 25.47
C LYS A 67 -35.26 -0.07 25.66
#